data_AF-A0A4Q2ZE52-F1
#
_entry.id   AF-A0A4Q2ZE52-F1
#
_cell.length_a   1.000
_cell.length_b   1.000
_cell.length_c   1.000
_cell.angle_alpha   90.00
_cell.angle_beta   90.00
_cell.angle_gamma   90.00
#
_symmetry.space_group_name_H-M   'P 1'
#
loop_
_entity.id
_entity.type
_entity.pdbx_description
1 polymer ?
#
loop_
_entity_poly.entity_id
_entity_poly.type
_entity_poly.pdbx_seq_one_letter_code
_entity_poly.pdbx_strand_id
1 'polypeptide(L)'
;MKYRPSKGFLWGMVALVPLSAALWLGLLPELEQIEARAVPGDLVFPNTRDAVDHGGSKTQVGIRWSLGWLENSYENLMQWEHNPWERKPGEFGNHFFNLLTSEDPKDRAKAKELQRLAEAWYKRLLERYPELAVEMRHVPDDRNGFLKWLEFCERLDGQQDEQTKGSASISFPADLEEYLSKGTWNADAARGWLAENSQMLDEIRAIGLMKECSVNGIESDRWSFTSARLAKGAVDALLIEARLAAESGDVAGAMESVHAAKGLANHLTDVETPSLLAGTVNMLLESTVNKRVLGEILPALPTGRADLAAWEQLLDPGSVGPGEFARLMKGEWSIGRTYLLPMLLNTEDPNLPRDGGDLVDVYSMWFLRNVRSYESAVLSDLPQLSWTGPGSLDHLSRANQDAAAALFVGADSWRTGWERYQSVRAMEAAAFAILQGKPVPKDPVYGESYRWDPQTRVLSPPDTEAFRGMKIDPVTLPKF
;
A
#
# COMPACT_ATOMS: atom_id res chain seq x y z
N MET A 1 41.03 -54.33 -12.10
CA MET A 1 39.79 -54.63 -12.86
C MET A 1 39.51 -53.44 -13.78
N LYS A 2 39.39 -53.65 -15.11
CA LYS A 2 39.07 -52.57 -16.06
C LYS A 2 37.55 -52.46 -16.17
N TYR A 3 36.98 -51.36 -15.69
CA TYR A 3 35.55 -51.09 -15.75
C TYR A 3 35.14 -50.92 -17.22
N ARG A 4 34.29 -51.81 -17.73
CA ARG A 4 33.67 -51.64 -19.06
C ARG A 4 32.32 -50.98 -18.85
N PRO A 5 32.10 -49.74 -19.34
CA PRO A 5 30.81 -49.10 -19.26
C PRO A 5 29.74 -49.98 -19.92
N SER A 6 28.55 -50.02 -19.32
CA SER A 6 27.45 -50.83 -19.82
C SER A 6 27.02 -50.33 -21.20
N LYS A 7 26.56 -51.24 -22.06
CA LYS A 7 26.06 -50.88 -23.39
C LYS A 7 24.95 -49.82 -23.31
N GLY A 8 24.14 -49.81 -22.25
CA GLY A 8 23.11 -48.80 -22.02
C GLY A 8 23.68 -47.40 -21.76
N PHE A 9 24.76 -47.28 -20.98
CA PHE A 9 25.44 -46.00 -20.75
C PHE A 9 26.06 -45.46 -22.05
N LEU A 10 26.65 -46.34 -22.85
CA LEU A 10 27.24 -45.96 -24.14
C LEU A 10 26.16 -45.46 -25.13
N TRP A 11 25.01 -46.13 -25.20
CA TRP A 11 23.88 -45.67 -26.02
C TRP A 11 23.27 -44.36 -25.52
N GLY A 12 23.18 -44.16 -24.20
CA GLY A 12 22.73 -42.89 -23.62
C GLY A 12 23.65 -41.72 -23.96
N MET A 13 24.98 -41.92 -23.88
CA MET A 13 25.96 -40.89 -24.23
C MET A 13 25.97 -40.58 -25.73
N VAL A 14 25.80 -41.59 -26.59
CA VAL A 14 25.72 -41.41 -28.06
C VAL A 14 24.46 -40.64 -28.47
N ALA A 15 23.38 -40.72 -27.69
CA ALA A 15 22.17 -39.91 -27.92
C ALA A 15 22.29 -38.47 -27.36
N LEU A 16 23.02 -38.27 -26.26
CA LEU A 16 23.19 -36.96 -25.63
C LEU A 16 24.17 -36.05 -26.39
N VAL A 17 25.23 -36.60 -26.99
CA VAL A 17 26.26 -35.81 -27.67
C VAL A 17 25.73 -35.03 -28.89
N PRO A 18 24.90 -35.60 -29.80
CA PRO A 18 24.30 -34.86 -30.91
C PRO A 18 23.33 -33.78 -30.44
N LEU A 19 22.60 -34.02 -29.34
CA LEU A 19 21.65 -33.08 -28.74
C LEU A 19 22.39 -31.90 -28.10
N SER A 20 23.49 -32.19 -27.41
CA SER A 20 24.42 -31.19 -26.87
C SER A 20 25.05 -30.35 -27.99
N ALA A 21 25.52 -31.00 -29.06
CA ALA A 21 26.12 -30.32 -30.21
C ALA A 21 25.10 -29.52 -31.03
N ALA A 22 23.84 -29.97 -31.14
CA ALA A 22 22.76 -29.23 -31.79
C ALA A 22 22.36 -27.99 -30.95
N LEU A 23 22.33 -28.11 -29.62
CA LEU A 23 22.16 -26.98 -28.71
C LEU A 23 23.36 -26.00 -28.80
N TRP A 24 24.58 -26.51 -28.94
CA TRP A 24 25.79 -25.68 -28.96
C TRP A 24 26.09 -25.04 -30.33
N LEU A 25 25.71 -25.67 -31.44
CA LEU A 25 26.00 -25.18 -32.80
C LEU A 25 24.80 -24.53 -33.49
N GLY A 26 23.57 -24.82 -33.05
CA GLY A 26 22.34 -24.26 -33.63
C GLY A 26 21.75 -23.07 -32.84
N LEU A 27 21.83 -23.09 -31.50
CA LEU A 27 21.18 -22.11 -30.63
C LEU A 27 22.13 -21.00 -30.12
N LEU A 28 23.41 -21.30 -29.93
CA LEU A 28 24.39 -20.33 -29.41
C LEU A 28 24.72 -19.18 -30.38
N PRO A 29 24.85 -19.40 -31.71
CA PRO A 29 25.07 -18.29 -32.66
C PRO A 29 23.87 -17.33 -32.76
N GLU A 30 22.64 -17.83 -32.58
CA GLU A 30 21.43 -17.00 -32.49
C GLU A 30 21.33 -16.26 -31.14
N LEU A 31 21.84 -16.85 -30.06
CA LEU A 31 21.94 -16.18 -28.75
C LEU A 31 23.04 -15.09 -28.73
N GLU A 32 24.14 -15.26 -29.47
CA GLU A 32 25.21 -14.27 -29.61
C GLU A 32 24.83 -13.10 -30.54
N GLN A 33 24.01 -13.33 -31.58
CA GLN A 33 23.52 -12.25 -32.46
C GLN A 33 22.39 -11.41 -31.83
N ILE A 34 21.81 -11.83 -30.70
CA ILE A 34 20.81 -11.07 -29.92
C ILE A 34 21.46 -10.27 -28.77
N GLU A 35 22.79 -10.20 -28.67
CA GLU A 35 23.49 -9.29 -27.76
C GLU A 35 23.52 -7.83 -28.26
N ALA A 36 22.36 -7.28 -28.62
CA ALA A 36 22.20 -5.83 -28.47
C ALA A 36 22.01 -5.57 -26.97
N ARG A 37 23.11 -5.35 -26.24
CA ARG A 37 23.02 -4.79 -24.89
C ARG A 37 22.18 -3.53 -24.98
N ALA A 38 21.15 -3.42 -24.14
CA ALA A 38 20.35 -2.20 -24.03
C ALA A 38 21.31 -1.01 -23.92
N VAL A 39 21.19 -0.06 -24.86
CA VAL A 39 21.97 1.17 -24.77
C VAL A 39 21.49 1.89 -23.51
N PRO A 40 22.39 2.33 -22.62
CA PRO A 40 21.99 3.07 -21.42
C PRO A 40 21.06 4.21 -21.80
N GLY A 41 19.83 4.16 -21.28
CA GLY A 41 18.83 5.20 -21.50
C GLY A 41 17.75 4.92 -22.55
N ASP A 42 17.76 3.79 -23.27
CA ASP A 42 16.68 3.43 -24.21
C ASP A 42 15.85 2.22 -23.75
N LEU A 43 14.58 2.47 -23.40
CA LEU A 43 13.53 1.46 -23.28
C LEU A 43 12.72 1.43 -24.58
N VAL A 44 12.62 0.28 -25.23
CA VAL A 44 11.81 0.15 -26.45
C VAL A 44 10.38 -0.20 -26.05
N PHE A 45 9.40 0.60 -26.48
CA PHE A 45 7.98 0.28 -26.31
C PHE A 45 7.41 -0.44 -27.54
N PRO A 46 6.38 -1.27 -27.34
CA PRO A 46 5.53 -1.72 -28.44
C PRO A 46 4.91 -0.55 -29.21
N ASN A 47 4.83 -0.69 -30.53
CA ASN A 47 4.28 0.33 -31.44
C ASN A 47 2.78 0.60 -31.21
N THR A 48 2.05 -0.34 -30.60
CA THR A 48 0.62 -0.24 -30.29
C THR A 48 0.40 -0.38 -28.79
N ARG A 49 -0.62 0.32 -28.27
CA ARG A 49 -1.19 0.05 -26.93
C ARG A 49 -2.25 -1.05 -27.09
N ASP A 50 -1.88 -2.19 -27.66
CA ASP A 50 -2.87 -3.24 -27.84
C ASP A 50 -3.27 -3.75 -26.48
N ALA A 51 -4.56 -3.63 -26.17
CA ALA A 51 -5.12 -4.27 -25.01
C ALA A 51 -4.75 -5.75 -25.11
N VAL A 52 -3.96 -6.24 -24.15
CA VAL A 52 -3.86 -7.67 -23.87
C VAL A 52 -5.24 -8.08 -23.35
N ASP A 53 -6.19 -8.17 -24.28
CA ASP A 53 -7.51 -8.73 -24.14
C ASP A 53 -7.41 -10.19 -24.59
N HIS A 54 -6.58 -10.93 -23.86
CA HIS A 54 -6.65 -12.37 -23.88
C HIS A 54 -7.68 -12.73 -22.83
N GLY A 55 -8.88 -13.03 -23.33
CA GLY A 55 -10.10 -13.19 -22.55
C GLY A 55 -9.90 -13.98 -21.26
N GLY A 56 -10.69 -13.61 -20.25
CA GLY A 56 -10.68 -14.22 -18.92
C GLY A 56 -10.61 -15.74 -18.97
N SER A 57 -9.40 -16.27 -18.82
CA SER A 57 -9.18 -17.65 -18.44
C SER A 57 -9.54 -17.75 -16.97
N LYS A 58 -10.80 -18.13 -16.68
CA LYS A 58 -11.11 -18.80 -15.42
C LYS A 58 -10.31 -20.10 -15.42
N THR A 59 -9.15 -20.10 -14.78
CA THR A 59 -8.38 -21.33 -14.56
C THR A 59 -9.15 -22.19 -13.56
N GLN A 60 -10.08 -23.00 -14.07
CA GLN A 60 -10.71 -24.08 -13.35
C GLN A 60 -9.63 -25.13 -13.06
N VAL A 61 -9.15 -25.15 -11.82
CA VAL A 61 -8.34 -26.25 -11.31
C VAL A 61 -9.23 -27.49 -11.20
N GLY A 62 -8.99 -28.48 -12.07
CA GLY A 62 -9.81 -29.68 -12.23
C GLY A 62 -9.05 -30.92 -12.73
N ILE A 63 -8.00 -31.33 -12.00
CA ILE A 63 -7.50 -32.69 -11.69
C ILE A 63 -7.07 -33.70 -12.81
N ARG A 64 -5.73 -33.94 -12.85
CA ARG A 64 -4.89 -35.19 -12.88
C ARG A 64 -5.21 -36.29 -13.93
N TRP A 65 -4.26 -37.08 -14.46
CA TRP A 65 -3.29 -37.98 -13.81
C TRP A 65 -2.16 -38.37 -14.79
N SER A 66 -0.88 -38.04 -14.51
CA SER A 66 0.34 -38.84 -14.84
C SER A 66 1.69 -38.14 -14.61
N LEU A 67 1.75 -36.86 -14.20
CA LEU A 67 3.03 -36.13 -14.01
C LEU A 67 3.45 -35.85 -12.56
N GLY A 68 2.64 -36.25 -11.56
CA GLY A 68 2.88 -35.87 -10.16
C GLY A 68 4.18 -36.38 -9.52
N TRP A 69 4.87 -37.35 -10.12
CA TRP A 69 6.22 -37.73 -9.71
C TRP A 69 7.29 -36.80 -10.30
N LEU A 70 7.12 -36.33 -11.54
CA LEU A 70 8.04 -35.36 -12.17
C LEU A 70 7.88 -33.95 -11.58
N GLU A 71 6.66 -33.52 -11.25
CA GLU A 71 6.42 -32.22 -10.58
C GLU A 71 7.03 -32.20 -9.18
N ASN A 72 6.78 -33.21 -8.35
CA ASN A 72 7.40 -33.29 -7.02
C ASN A 72 8.94 -33.44 -7.10
N SER A 73 9.47 -34.11 -8.13
CA SER A 73 10.92 -34.23 -8.30
C SER A 73 11.55 -32.94 -8.81
N TYR A 74 10.83 -32.17 -9.65
CA TYR A 74 11.26 -30.88 -10.16
C TYR A 74 11.16 -29.80 -9.09
N GLU A 75 10.06 -29.71 -8.35
CA GLU A 75 9.92 -28.78 -7.22
C GLU A 75 10.94 -29.06 -6.12
N ASN A 76 11.20 -30.33 -5.77
CA ASN A 76 12.26 -30.68 -4.82
C ASN A 76 13.67 -30.36 -5.35
N LEU A 77 13.90 -30.43 -6.67
CA LEU A 77 15.16 -30.02 -7.29
C LEU A 77 15.32 -28.49 -7.30
N MET A 78 14.19 -27.77 -7.47
CA MET A 78 14.14 -26.31 -7.50
C MET A 78 14.21 -25.69 -6.10
N GLN A 79 13.76 -26.39 -5.06
CA GLN A 79 13.83 -26.01 -3.64
C GLN A 79 15.08 -26.54 -2.92
N TRP A 80 15.99 -27.19 -3.64
CA TRP A 80 17.22 -27.69 -3.05
C TRP A 80 18.17 -26.51 -2.78
N GLU A 81 18.56 -26.31 -1.52
CA GLU A 81 19.41 -25.21 -1.02
C GLU A 81 20.76 -25.00 -1.76
N HIS A 82 21.18 -25.96 -2.58
CA HIS A 82 22.40 -25.90 -3.38
C HIS A 82 22.14 -26.00 -4.88
N ASN A 83 20.89 -25.76 -5.31
CA ASN A 83 20.52 -25.80 -6.70
C ASN A 83 21.21 -24.64 -7.46
N PRO A 84 22.13 -24.92 -8.39
CA PRO A 84 22.81 -23.88 -9.16
C PRO A 84 21.86 -23.11 -10.11
N TRP A 85 20.60 -23.56 -10.23
CA TRP A 85 19.53 -22.92 -10.97
C TRP A 85 18.46 -22.29 -10.07
N GLU A 86 18.60 -22.38 -8.74
CA GLU A 86 17.75 -21.65 -7.79
C GLU A 86 18.15 -20.18 -7.88
N ARG A 87 17.39 -19.45 -8.70
CA ARG A 87 17.43 -18.00 -8.69
C ARG A 87 16.74 -17.58 -7.41
N LYS A 88 17.43 -16.79 -6.59
CA LYS A 88 16.77 -16.08 -5.50
C LYS A 88 15.77 -15.12 -6.15
N PRO A 89 14.45 -15.31 -5.97
CA PRO A 89 13.49 -14.33 -6.45
C PRO A 89 13.84 -12.97 -5.82
N GLY A 90 13.75 -11.88 -6.60
CA GLY A 90 13.98 -10.53 -6.08
C GLY A 90 15.44 -10.04 -6.10
N GLU A 91 16.28 -10.52 -7.01
CA GLU A 91 17.61 -9.92 -7.23
C GLU A 91 17.62 -8.72 -8.18
N PHE A 92 16.64 -8.61 -9.09
CA PHE A 92 16.50 -7.46 -9.98
C PHE A 92 16.22 -6.18 -9.16
N GLY A 93 16.98 -5.12 -9.42
CA GLY A 93 16.83 -3.83 -8.76
C GLY A 93 17.64 -3.67 -7.47
N ASN A 94 18.19 -4.77 -6.91
CA ASN A 94 19.05 -4.70 -5.72
C ASN A 94 20.30 -3.85 -5.96
N HIS A 95 20.84 -3.86 -7.18
CA HIS A 95 21.98 -3.00 -7.51
C HIS A 95 21.61 -1.52 -7.34
N PHE A 96 20.42 -1.10 -7.79
CA PHE A 96 19.97 0.28 -7.60
C PHE A 96 19.75 0.63 -6.12
N PHE A 97 19.16 -0.26 -5.33
CA PHE A 97 19.01 -0.04 -3.88
C PHE A 97 20.36 0.07 -3.16
N ASN A 98 21.35 -0.75 -3.54
CA ASN A 98 22.70 -0.64 -3.01
C ASN A 98 23.34 0.71 -3.36
N LEU A 99 23.12 1.23 -4.57
CA LEU A 99 23.61 2.57 -4.95
C LEU A 99 22.95 3.67 -4.11
N LEU A 100 21.65 3.55 -3.80
CA LEU A 100 20.93 4.51 -2.96
C LEU A 100 21.43 4.54 -1.51
N THR A 101 21.73 3.38 -0.95
CA THR A 101 22.17 3.25 0.46
C THR A 101 23.68 3.36 0.64
N SER A 102 24.46 3.33 -0.44
CA SER A 102 25.92 3.44 -0.41
C SER A 102 26.38 4.74 0.24
N GLU A 103 27.49 4.66 0.99
CA GLU A 103 28.20 5.83 1.52
C GLU A 103 29.16 6.45 0.49
N ASP A 104 29.49 5.72 -0.60
CA ASP A 104 30.36 6.23 -1.64
C ASP A 104 29.66 7.38 -2.42
N PRO A 105 30.26 8.59 -2.47
CA PRO A 105 29.72 9.68 -3.26
C PRO A 105 29.50 9.35 -4.75
N LYS A 106 30.29 8.44 -5.33
CA LYS A 106 30.15 8.01 -6.73
C LYS A 106 28.89 7.19 -6.94
N ASP A 107 28.60 6.27 -6.04
CA ASP A 107 27.39 5.44 -6.08
C ASP A 107 26.14 6.31 -5.92
N ARG A 108 26.17 7.25 -4.97
CA ARG A 108 25.09 8.24 -4.81
C ARG A 108 24.91 9.12 -6.05
N ALA A 109 26.01 9.55 -6.67
CA ALA A 109 25.94 10.32 -7.91
C ALA A 109 25.34 9.49 -9.06
N LYS A 110 25.68 8.20 -9.15
CA LYS A 110 25.09 7.26 -10.12
C LYS A 110 23.59 7.07 -9.88
N ALA A 111 23.16 6.88 -8.62
CA ALA A 111 21.75 6.77 -8.27
C ALA A 111 20.96 8.02 -8.68
N LYS A 112 21.50 9.22 -8.39
CA LYS A 112 20.91 10.50 -8.82
C LYS A 112 20.81 10.64 -10.34
N GLU A 113 21.82 10.16 -11.07
CA GLU A 113 21.78 10.17 -12.53
C GLU A 113 20.71 9.21 -13.07
N LEU A 114 20.57 8.02 -12.50
CA LEU A 114 19.51 7.07 -12.86
C LEU A 114 18.12 7.65 -12.59
N GLN A 115 17.93 8.34 -11.46
CA GLN A 115 16.68 9.05 -11.15
C GLN A 115 16.40 10.18 -12.16
N ARG A 116 17.42 10.95 -12.55
CA ARG A 116 17.28 12.00 -13.58
C ARG A 116 16.87 11.42 -14.93
N LEU A 117 17.45 10.29 -15.34
CA LEU A 117 17.08 9.58 -16.57
C LEU A 117 15.65 9.02 -16.47
N ALA A 118 15.27 8.47 -15.31
CA ALA A 118 13.92 7.99 -15.05
C ALA A 118 12.88 9.11 -15.16
N GLU A 119 13.19 10.33 -14.73
CA GLU A 119 12.28 11.48 -14.87
C GLU A 119 12.10 11.89 -16.34
N ALA A 120 13.14 11.79 -17.17
CA ALA A 120 12.99 11.98 -18.62
C ALA A 120 12.10 10.90 -19.25
N TRP A 121 12.23 9.65 -18.81
CA TRP A 121 11.36 8.55 -19.22
C TRP A 121 9.92 8.73 -18.75
N TYR A 122 9.72 9.24 -17.55
CA TYR A 122 8.39 9.52 -17.02
C TYR A 122 7.61 10.50 -17.90
N LYS A 123 8.27 11.55 -18.41
CA LYS A 123 7.63 12.48 -19.34
C LYS A 123 7.13 11.78 -20.61
N ARG A 124 7.92 10.86 -21.18
CA ARG A 124 7.50 10.02 -22.32
C ARG A 124 6.35 9.09 -21.96
N LEU A 125 6.35 8.55 -20.74
CA LEU A 125 5.24 7.75 -20.23
C LEU A 125 3.96 8.55 -20.09
N LEU A 126 4.02 9.80 -19.64
CA LEU A 126 2.85 10.67 -19.55
C LEU A 126 2.29 11.03 -20.93
N GLU A 127 3.14 11.16 -21.96
CA GLU A 127 2.67 11.28 -23.34
C GLU A 127 1.95 9.99 -23.82
N ARG A 128 2.43 8.82 -23.36
CA ARG A 128 1.82 7.51 -23.65
C ARG A 128 0.63 7.17 -22.74
N TYR A 129 0.48 7.76 -21.57
CA TYR A 129 -0.62 7.46 -20.64
C TYR A 129 -1.10 8.75 -19.96
N PRO A 130 -1.62 9.72 -20.74
CA PRO A 130 -2.04 11.01 -20.20
C PRO A 130 -3.14 10.89 -19.15
N GLU A 131 -3.92 9.81 -19.15
CA GLU A 131 -4.97 9.54 -18.17
C GLU A 131 -4.44 9.19 -16.76
N LEU A 132 -3.17 8.77 -16.68
CA LEU A 132 -2.47 8.53 -15.41
C LEU A 132 -1.75 9.79 -14.90
N ALA A 133 -1.75 10.87 -15.68
CA ALA A 133 -1.15 12.11 -15.24
C ALA A 133 -1.87 12.68 -14.01
N VAL A 134 -1.07 13.19 -13.08
CA VAL A 134 -1.55 13.84 -11.87
C VAL A 134 -1.10 15.29 -11.89
N GLU A 135 -2.06 16.20 -11.67
CA GLU A 135 -1.77 17.62 -11.55
C GLU A 135 -1.22 17.93 -10.15
N MET A 136 0.01 18.44 -10.10
CA MET A 136 0.67 18.81 -8.85
C MET A 136 0.19 20.18 -8.38
N ARG A 137 -0.42 20.27 -7.20
CA ARG A 137 -0.79 21.56 -6.60
C ARG A 137 0.46 22.25 -6.08
N HIS A 138 0.46 23.58 -6.09
CA HIS A 138 1.51 24.35 -5.42
C HIS A 138 0.99 24.81 -4.06
N VAL A 139 1.62 24.32 -2.99
CA VAL A 139 1.35 24.71 -1.61
C VAL A 139 2.65 25.26 -1.02
N PRO A 140 2.68 26.51 -0.52
CA PRO A 140 3.85 27.05 0.17
C PRO A 140 4.28 26.19 1.38
N ASP A 141 5.59 26.07 1.62
CA ASP A 141 6.15 25.18 2.65
C ASP A 141 5.61 25.44 4.06
N ASP A 142 5.29 26.69 4.40
CA ASP A 142 4.73 27.10 5.69
C ASP A 142 3.26 26.69 5.88
N ARG A 143 2.57 26.35 4.78
CA ARG A 143 1.16 25.91 4.75
C ARG A 143 1.01 24.43 4.40
N ASN A 144 2.10 23.75 4.02
CA ASN A 144 2.08 22.35 3.61
C ASN A 144 2.16 21.40 4.84
N GLY A 145 1.00 20.93 5.30
CA GLY A 145 0.87 20.03 6.45
C GLY A 145 1.63 18.71 6.26
N PHE A 146 1.61 18.14 5.05
CA PHE A 146 2.36 16.93 4.74
C PHE A 146 3.88 17.15 4.86
N LEU A 147 4.40 18.27 4.34
CA LEU A 147 5.82 18.60 4.50
C LEU A 147 6.18 18.79 5.97
N LYS A 148 5.37 19.52 6.74
CA LYS A 148 5.61 19.71 8.18
C LYS A 148 5.59 18.39 8.95
N TRP A 149 4.71 17.47 8.57
CA TRP A 149 4.68 16.12 9.11
C TRP A 149 5.96 15.32 8.78
N LEU A 150 6.48 15.41 7.55
CA LEU A 150 7.74 14.78 7.18
C LEU A 150 8.92 15.35 7.98
N GLU A 151 9.03 16.68 8.08
CA GLU A 151 10.08 17.34 8.86
C GLU A 151 10.04 16.94 10.34
N PHE A 152 8.83 16.80 10.90
CA PHE A 152 8.62 16.27 12.25
C PHE A 152 9.15 14.83 12.38
N CYS A 153 8.80 13.96 11.43
CA CYS A 153 9.24 12.56 11.44
C CYS A 153 10.76 12.44 11.31
N GLU A 154 11.37 13.17 10.37
CA GLU A 154 12.81 13.19 10.12
C GLU A 154 13.58 13.67 11.36
N ARG A 155 13.07 14.68 12.06
CA ARG A 155 13.69 15.18 13.28
C ARG A 155 13.66 14.15 14.41
N LEU A 156 12.55 13.44 14.59
CA LEU A 156 12.46 12.38 15.61
C LEU A 156 13.30 11.16 15.24
N ASP A 157 13.36 10.79 13.96
CA ASP A 157 14.19 9.68 13.50
C ASP A 157 15.69 10.00 13.60
N GLY A 158 16.09 11.25 13.32
CA GLY A 158 17.46 11.73 13.47
C GLY A 158 17.96 11.83 14.92
N GLN A 159 17.06 11.74 15.91
CA GLN A 159 17.42 11.67 17.33
C GLN A 159 17.70 10.25 17.80
N GLN A 160 17.45 9.23 16.96
CA GLN A 160 17.68 7.84 17.30
C GLN A 160 19.11 7.40 17.01
N ASP A 161 19.57 6.39 17.74
CA ASP A 161 20.84 5.72 17.46
C ASP A 161 20.79 5.04 16.07
N GLU A 162 21.95 4.89 15.43
CA GLU A 162 22.06 4.30 14.07
C GLU A 162 21.40 2.92 13.95
N GLN A 163 21.34 2.14 15.05
CA GLN A 163 20.72 0.81 15.08
C GLN A 163 19.18 0.85 15.02
N THR A 164 18.57 1.99 15.34
CA THR A 164 17.13 2.18 15.42
C THR A 164 16.57 3.11 14.36
N LYS A 165 17.43 3.67 13.51
CA LYS A 165 17.01 4.57 12.42
C LYS A 165 15.94 3.93 11.53
N GLY A 166 14.90 4.68 11.20
CA GLY A 166 13.71 4.24 10.47
C GLY A 166 12.67 3.50 11.33
N SER A 167 12.90 3.37 12.63
CA SER A 167 11.97 2.71 13.58
C SER A 167 11.35 3.65 14.59
N ALA A 168 11.53 4.96 14.42
CA ALA A 168 10.99 5.98 15.30
C ALA A 168 9.52 5.77 15.63
N SER A 169 9.20 5.96 16.91
CA SER A 169 7.86 5.85 17.47
C SER A 169 7.74 6.76 18.66
N ILE A 170 6.55 7.25 18.94
CA ILE A 170 6.25 7.93 20.20
C ILE A 170 6.19 6.88 21.31
N SER A 171 7.03 7.02 22.32
CA SER A 171 7.06 6.12 23.48
C SER A 171 6.00 6.52 24.49
N PHE A 172 5.22 5.53 24.93
CA PHE A 172 4.24 5.67 25.99
C PHE A 172 4.72 4.93 27.25
N PRO A 173 4.40 5.40 28.45
CA PRO A 173 4.57 4.63 29.68
C PRO A 173 3.79 3.31 29.61
N ALA A 174 4.25 2.28 30.32
CA ALA A 174 3.68 0.93 30.29
C ALA A 174 2.16 0.91 30.50
N ASP A 175 1.64 1.71 31.43
CA ASP A 175 0.20 1.84 31.69
C ASP A 175 -0.60 2.32 30.46
N LEU A 176 -0.01 3.24 29.68
CA LEU A 176 -0.64 3.75 28.45
C LEU A 176 -0.44 2.78 27.28
N GLU A 177 0.69 2.08 27.19
CA GLU A 177 0.88 1.01 26.21
C GLU A 177 -0.11 -0.14 26.41
N GLU A 178 -0.32 -0.55 27.67
CA GLU A 178 -1.31 -1.56 28.03
C GLU A 178 -2.70 -1.09 27.59
N TYR A 179 -3.09 0.14 27.95
CA TYR A 179 -4.35 0.74 27.54
C TYR A 179 -4.54 0.77 26.01
N LEU A 180 -3.55 1.27 25.26
CA LEU A 180 -3.61 1.35 23.79
C LEU A 180 -3.70 -0.03 23.12
N SER A 181 -3.25 -1.09 23.79
CA SER A 181 -3.39 -2.45 23.28
C SER A 181 -4.80 -2.99 23.50
N LYS A 182 -5.22 -3.24 24.75
CA LYS A 182 -6.56 -3.71 25.20
C LYS A 182 -6.81 -3.48 26.70
N GLY A 183 -5.98 -2.68 27.37
CA GLY A 183 -5.97 -2.51 28.81
C GLY A 183 -7.02 -1.55 29.35
N THR A 184 -6.97 -1.32 30.66
CA THR A 184 -7.83 -0.36 31.35
C THR A 184 -7.27 1.06 31.25
N TRP A 185 -8.16 2.05 31.09
CA TRP A 185 -7.80 3.47 31.09
C TRP A 185 -7.21 3.94 32.42
N ASN A 186 -6.04 4.60 32.37
CA ASN A 186 -5.41 5.26 33.51
C ASN A 186 -5.28 6.78 33.25
N ALA A 187 -6.24 7.56 33.78
CA ALA A 187 -6.30 9.00 33.59
C ALA A 187 -5.11 9.74 34.22
N ASP A 188 -4.55 9.25 35.33
CA ASP A 188 -3.43 9.91 36.00
C ASP A 188 -2.13 9.74 35.22
N ALA A 189 -1.87 8.53 34.70
CA ALA A 189 -0.76 8.27 33.79
C ALA A 189 -0.88 9.10 32.50
N ALA A 190 -2.09 9.21 31.94
CA ALA A 190 -2.35 10.04 30.77
C ALA A 190 -2.04 11.52 31.05
N ARG A 191 -2.54 12.10 32.15
CA ARG A 191 -2.26 13.50 32.50
C ARG A 191 -0.77 13.77 32.72
N GLY A 192 -0.07 12.87 33.41
CA GLY A 192 1.37 12.98 33.63
C GLY A 192 2.14 13.00 32.31
N TRP A 193 1.88 12.03 31.44
CA TRP A 193 2.56 11.93 30.15
C TRP A 193 2.26 13.11 29.23
N LEU A 194 0.99 13.56 29.13
CA LEU A 194 0.65 14.72 28.31
C LEU A 194 1.33 15.99 28.80
N ALA A 195 1.44 16.20 30.12
CA ALA A 195 2.11 17.37 30.68
C ALA A 195 3.62 17.38 30.34
N GLU A 196 4.27 16.24 30.48
CA GLU A 196 5.69 16.04 30.14
C GLU A 196 5.99 16.23 28.64
N ASN A 197 5.00 15.95 27.78
CA ASN A 197 5.14 15.97 26.32
C ASN A 197 4.37 17.12 25.64
N SER A 198 3.93 18.11 26.41
CA SER A 198 3.06 19.21 25.95
C SER A 198 3.59 19.94 24.71
N GLN A 199 4.89 20.25 24.66
CA GLN A 199 5.49 20.92 23.50
C GLN A 199 5.39 20.08 22.20
N MET A 200 5.65 18.77 22.30
CA MET A 200 5.53 17.87 21.15
C MET A 200 4.07 17.75 20.71
N LEU A 201 3.13 17.68 21.66
CA LEU A 201 1.71 17.62 21.38
C LEU A 201 1.20 18.90 20.71
N ASP A 202 1.66 20.06 21.14
CA ASP A 202 1.30 21.34 20.53
C ASP A 202 1.75 21.41 19.07
N GLU A 203 2.95 20.90 18.77
CA GLU A 203 3.45 20.80 17.41
C GLU A 203 2.65 19.79 16.57
N ILE A 204 2.42 18.59 17.08
CA ILE A 204 1.61 17.55 16.43
C ILE A 204 0.20 18.08 16.13
N ARG A 205 -0.42 18.78 17.09
CA ARG A 205 -1.75 19.39 16.93
C ARG A 205 -1.72 20.49 15.88
N ALA A 206 -0.73 21.39 15.94
CA ALA A 206 -0.59 22.47 14.97
C ALA A 206 -0.43 21.93 13.55
N ILE A 207 0.39 20.89 13.36
CA ILE A 207 0.53 20.18 12.07
C ILE A 207 -0.82 19.61 11.67
N GLY A 208 -1.44 18.77 12.51
CA GLY A 208 -2.72 18.11 12.23
C GLY A 208 -3.87 19.07 11.86
N LEU A 209 -3.85 20.30 12.35
CA LEU A 209 -4.85 21.32 12.01
C LEU A 209 -4.59 22.05 10.66
N MET A 210 -3.45 21.80 10.01
CA MET A 210 -3.14 22.36 8.69
C MET A 210 -4.03 21.72 7.62
N LYS A 211 -4.57 22.57 6.74
CA LYS A 211 -5.57 22.17 5.74
C LYS A 211 -5.02 21.83 4.36
N GLU A 212 -3.81 22.30 4.06
CA GLU A 212 -3.22 22.15 2.73
C GLU A 212 -2.08 21.16 2.79
N CYS A 213 -1.98 20.31 1.77
CA CYS A 213 -0.95 19.29 1.64
C CYS A 213 -0.53 19.21 0.19
N SER A 214 0.75 18.96 -0.03
CA SER A 214 1.26 18.65 -1.36
C SER A 214 2.57 17.90 -1.28
N VAL A 215 2.82 17.04 -2.26
CA VAL A 215 4.14 16.44 -2.50
C VAL A 215 4.98 17.22 -3.50
N ASN A 216 4.43 18.28 -4.09
CA ASN A 216 5.12 19.06 -5.10
C ASN A 216 6.40 19.69 -4.54
N GLY A 217 7.52 19.47 -5.23
CA GLY A 217 8.85 19.95 -4.81
C GLY A 217 9.51 19.12 -3.71
N ILE A 218 8.87 18.06 -3.20
CA ILE A 218 9.47 17.13 -2.23
C ILE A 218 10.10 15.95 -2.96
N GLU A 219 11.37 15.67 -2.67
CA GLU A 219 12.06 14.50 -3.22
C GLU A 219 11.31 13.21 -2.83
N SER A 220 11.09 12.33 -3.81
CA SER A 220 10.26 11.14 -3.68
C SER A 220 10.73 10.18 -2.59
N ASP A 221 12.03 10.07 -2.39
CA ASP A 221 12.64 9.21 -1.37
C ASP A 221 12.27 9.62 0.06
N ARG A 222 12.00 10.91 0.30
CA ARG A 222 11.57 11.41 1.62
C ARG A 222 10.18 10.94 2.01
N TRP A 223 9.30 10.64 1.05
CA TRP A 223 7.88 10.39 1.34
C TRP A 223 7.31 9.09 0.78
N SER A 224 8.06 8.36 -0.07
CA SER A 224 7.62 7.06 -0.60
C SER A 224 7.36 6.01 0.48
N PHE A 225 8.01 6.14 1.65
CA PHE A 225 7.78 5.30 2.83
C PHE A 225 7.37 6.16 4.03
N THR A 226 6.06 6.22 4.29
CA THR A 226 5.52 6.93 5.45
C THR A 226 5.87 6.23 6.76
N SER A 227 6.29 6.98 7.79
CA SER A 227 6.46 6.45 9.15
C SER A 227 5.11 6.15 9.81
N ALA A 228 4.54 4.99 9.50
CA ALA A 228 3.25 4.54 10.03
C ALA A 228 3.23 4.47 11.56
N ARG A 229 4.35 4.12 12.20
CA ARG A 229 4.47 4.03 13.66
C ARG A 229 4.38 5.40 14.33
N LEU A 230 5.09 6.40 13.78
CA LEU A 230 4.98 7.77 14.29
C LEU A 230 3.58 8.32 14.09
N ALA A 231 2.98 8.11 12.91
CA ALA A 231 1.63 8.59 12.63
C ALA A 231 0.62 7.98 13.60
N LYS A 232 0.71 6.67 13.86
CA LYS A 232 -0.12 5.98 14.86
C LYS A 232 0.10 6.56 16.26
N GLY A 233 1.35 6.69 16.70
CA GLY A 233 1.66 7.26 18.02
C GLY A 233 1.14 8.69 18.19
N ALA A 234 1.27 9.52 17.17
CA ALA A 234 0.77 10.91 17.20
C ALA A 234 -0.76 10.97 17.29
N VAL A 235 -1.45 10.14 16.50
CA VAL A 235 -2.92 10.00 16.57
C VAL A 235 -3.35 9.47 17.94
N ASP A 236 -2.71 8.45 18.47
CA ASP A 236 -3.03 7.89 19.79
C ASP A 236 -2.88 8.93 20.90
N ALA A 237 -1.81 9.73 20.85
CA ALA A 237 -1.54 10.80 21.79
C ALA A 237 -2.63 11.88 21.78
N LEU A 238 -3.04 12.33 20.59
CA LEU A 238 -4.16 13.28 20.44
C LEU A 238 -5.49 12.70 20.91
N LEU A 239 -5.74 11.41 20.69
CA LEU A 239 -6.97 10.75 21.16
C LEU A 239 -6.97 10.51 22.69
N ILE A 240 -5.81 10.32 23.31
CA ILE A 240 -5.65 10.33 24.78
C ILE A 240 -6.01 11.71 25.34
N GLU A 241 -5.48 12.78 24.73
CA GLU A 241 -5.83 14.16 25.08
C GLU A 241 -7.33 14.42 24.92
N ALA A 242 -7.91 14.02 23.78
CA ALA A 242 -9.33 14.19 23.52
C ALA A 242 -10.22 13.51 24.57
N ARG A 243 -9.83 12.30 25.01
CA ARG A 243 -10.54 11.58 26.07
C ARG A 243 -10.47 12.33 27.40
N LEU A 244 -9.31 12.83 27.80
CA LEU A 244 -9.16 13.60 29.04
C LEU A 244 -9.96 14.91 28.99
N ALA A 245 -9.93 15.62 27.86
CA ALA A 245 -10.73 16.82 27.65
C ALA A 245 -12.23 16.51 27.79
N ALA A 246 -12.70 15.43 27.16
CA ALA A 246 -14.08 14.97 27.28
C ALA A 246 -14.49 14.65 28.73
N GLU A 247 -13.65 13.91 29.49
CA GLU A 247 -13.87 13.59 30.91
C GLU A 247 -13.96 14.84 31.79
N SER A 248 -13.22 15.90 31.44
CA SER A 248 -13.27 17.19 32.15
C SER A 248 -14.45 18.09 31.73
N GLY A 249 -15.23 17.68 30.72
CA GLY A 249 -16.32 18.47 30.16
C GLY A 249 -15.88 19.54 29.15
N ASP A 250 -14.61 19.56 28.76
CA ASP A 250 -14.09 20.41 27.69
C ASP A 250 -14.36 19.78 26.31
N VAL A 251 -15.60 19.97 25.84
CA VAL A 251 -16.05 19.46 24.54
C VAL A 251 -15.23 20.07 23.40
N ALA A 252 -14.87 21.36 23.50
CA ALA A 252 -14.16 22.06 22.43
C ALA A 252 -12.73 21.51 22.28
N GLY A 253 -12.00 21.35 23.39
CA GLY A 253 -10.68 20.74 23.38
C GLY A 253 -10.72 19.29 22.87
N ALA A 254 -11.72 18.51 23.29
CA ALA A 254 -11.88 17.14 22.80
C ALA A 254 -12.07 17.07 21.27
N MET A 255 -12.93 17.95 20.72
CA MET A 255 -13.17 18.02 19.28
C MET A 255 -11.95 18.54 18.52
N GLU A 256 -11.21 19.51 19.06
CA GLU A 256 -9.98 20.02 18.45
C GLU A 256 -8.90 18.94 18.34
N SER A 257 -8.64 18.17 19.40
CA SER A 257 -7.66 17.09 19.36
C SER A 257 -8.08 15.96 18.40
N VAL A 258 -9.37 15.63 18.31
CA VAL A 258 -9.89 14.68 17.31
C VAL A 258 -9.75 15.23 15.89
N HIS A 259 -10.01 16.53 15.69
CA HIS A 259 -9.82 17.20 14.40
C HIS A 259 -8.36 17.15 13.95
N ALA A 260 -7.43 17.44 14.85
CA ALA A 260 -6.00 17.32 14.57
C ALA A 260 -5.59 15.88 14.25
N ALA A 261 -6.12 14.89 14.98
CA ALA A 261 -5.81 13.47 14.76
C ALA A 261 -6.28 13.01 13.37
N LYS A 262 -7.48 13.42 12.98
CA LYS A 262 -8.01 13.17 11.64
C LYS A 262 -7.20 13.89 10.58
N GLY A 263 -6.83 15.15 10.80
CA GLY A 263 -6.01 15.90 9.86
C GLY A 263 -4.65 15.25 9.58
N LEU A 264 -3.97 14.71 10.60
CA LEU A 264 -2.74 13.94 10.41
C LEU A 264 -2.96 12.68 9.55
N ALA A 265 -4.05 11.96 9.78
CA ALA A 265 -4.41 10.81 8.95
C ALA A 265 -4.66 11.25 7.50
N ASN A 266 -5.37 12.37 7.31
CA ASN A 266 -5.71 12.92 6.00
C ASN A 266 -4.48 13.41 5.23
N HIS A 267 -3.46 13.99 5.90
CA HIS A 267 -2.25 14.45 5.21
C HIS A 267 -1.57 13.37 4.38
N LEU A 268 -1.76 12.09 4.75
CA LEU A 268 -1.20 10.95 4.02
C LEU A 268 -1.87 10.70 2.66
N THR A 269 -3.14 11.09 2.50
CA THR A 269 -3.97 10.81 1.32
C THR A 269 -4.46 12.07 0.59
N ASP A 270 -4.42 13.23 1.25
CA ASP A 270 -4.78 14.55 0.72
C ASP A 270 -3.63 15.20 -0.05
N VAL A 271 -2.64 14.41 -0.49
CA VAL A 271 -1.62 14.81 -1.47
C VAL A 271 -2.03 14.37 -2.88
N GLU A 272 -1.30 14.81 -3.90
CA GLU A 272 -1.70 14.56 -5.28
C GLU A 272 -1.45 13.11 -5.70
N THR A 273 -0.36 12.51 -5.21
CA THR A 273 0.03 11.12 -5.53
C THR A 273 0.16 10.28 -4.26
N PRO A 274 -0.94 9.94 -3.57
CA PRO A 274 -0.87 9.05 -2.40
C PRO A 274 -0.62 7.60 -2.84
N SER A 275 0.25 6.87 -2.13
CA SER A 275 0.43 5.41 -2.35
C SER A 275 -0.71 4.59 -1.77
N LEU A 276 -0.82 3.33 -2.19
CA LEU A 276 -1.63 2.31 -1.52
C LEU A 276 -1.17 2.13 -0.07
N LEU A 277 0.14 2.22 0.21
CA LEU A 277 0.66 2.18 1.57
C LEU A 277 0.15 3.36 2.40
N ALA A 278 0.25 4.59 1.89
CA ALA A 278 -0.24 5.78 2.57
C ALA A 278 -1.76 5.70 2.81
N GLY A 279 -2.52 5.22 1.81
CA GLY A 279 -3.94 4.89 1.95
C GLY A 279 -4.20 3.85 3.04
N THR A 280 -3.40 2.78 3.13
CA THR A 280 -3.50 1.78 4.20
C THR A 280 -3.32 2.40 5.58
N VAL A 281 -2.30 3.25 5.74
CA VAL A 281 -2.03 3.90 7.01
C VAL A 281 -3.18 4.86 7.37
N ASN A 282 -3.64 5.69 6.44
CA ASN A 282 -4.81 6.56 6.64
C ASN A 282 -6.05 5.75 7.09
N MET A 283 -6.40 4.66 6.39
CA MET A 283 -7.55 3.81 6.76
C MET A 283 -7.46 3.28 8.20
N LEU A 284 -6.27 2.83 8.62
CA LEU A 284 -6.03 2.32 9.97
C LEU A 284 -6.12 3.42 11.04
N LEU A 285 -5.62 4.62 10.74
CA LEU A 285 -5.69 5.77 11.64
C LEU A 285 -7.12 6.29 11.77
N GLU A 286 -7.84 6.47 10.66
CA GLU A 286 -9.25 6.87 10.68
C GLU A 286 -10.12 5.86 11.43
N SER A 287 -9.94 4.55 11.18
CA SER A 287 -10.66 3.51 11.93
C SER A 287 -10.38 3.58 13.43
N THR A 288 -9.14 3.92 13.81
CA THR A 288 -8.74 4.10 15.21
C THR A 288 -9.44 5.33 15.81
N VAL A 289 -9.44 6.46 15.11
CA VAL A 289 -10.13 7.70 15.52
C VAL A 289 -11.62 7.43 15.72
N ASN A 290 -12.30 6.85 14.73
CA ASN A 290 -13.74 6.59 14.79
C ASN A 290 -14.10 5.62 15.91
N LYS A 291 -13.33 4.54 16.06
CA LYS A 291 -13.52 3.56 17.15
C LYS A 291 -13.37 4.20 18.52
N ARG A 292 -12.33 5.01 18.75
CA ARG A 292 -12.11 5.65 20.06
C ARG A 292 -13.11 6.78 20.31
N VAL A 293 -13.54 7.50 19.28
CA VAL A 293 -14.59 8.51 19.46
C VAL A 293 -15.91 7.87 19.87
N LEU A 294 -16.38 6.84 19.16
CA LEU A 294 -17.63 6.16 19.48
C LEU A 294 -17.57 5.35 20.79
N GLY A 295 -16.44 4.68 21.04
CA GLY A 295 -16.29 3.73 22.15
C GLY A 295 -15.76 4.31 23.46
N GLU A 296 -15.09 5.47 23.43
CA GLU A 296 -14.38 6.01 24.60
C GLU A 296 -14.65 7.49 24.84
N ILE A 297 -14.54 8.34 23.82
CA ILE A 297 -14.61 9.81 23.99
C ILE A 297 -16.05 10.28 24.14
N LEU A 298 -16.95 9.91 23.21
CA LEU A 298 -18.36 10.26 23.31
C LEU A 298 -19.03 9.76 24.60
N PRO A 299 -18.83 8.50 25.04
CA PRO A 299 -19.35 8.04 26.33
C PRO A 299 -18.78 8.78 27.55
N ALA A 300 -17.57 9.35 27.45
CA ALA A 300 -16.93 10.07 28.54
C ALA A 300 -17.46 11.51 28.70
N LEU A 301 -18.18 12.03 27.70
CA LEU A 301 -18.78 13.37 27.78
C LEU A 301 -19.88 13.43 28.86
N PRO A 302 -20.01 14.57 29.57
CA PRO A 302 -21.14 14.77 30.48
C PRO A 302 -22.48 14.66 29.74
N THR A 303 -23.48 14.06 30.40
CA THR A 303 -24.83 13.87 29.82
C THR A 303 -25.40 15.16 29.25
N GLY A 304 -25.96 15.09 28.03
CA GLY A 304 -26.55 16.23 27.33
C GLY A 304 -25.55 17.22 26.73
N ARG A 305 -24.23 16.95 26.76
CA ARG A 305 -23.20 17.81 26.14
C ARG A 305 -22.74 17.33 24.76
N ALA A 306 -23.15 16.15 24.31
CA ALA A 306 -22.77 15.63 23.01
C ALA A 306 -23.63 16.24 21.89
N ASP A 307 -23.04 17.13 21.10
CA ASP A 307 -23.62 17.55 19.81
C ASP A 307 -23.28 16.49 18.74
N LEU A 308 -24.15 15.50 18.60
CA LEU A 308 -23.94 14.38 17.69
C LEU A 308 -23.80 14.77 16.22
N ALA A 309 -24.40 15.90 15.80
CA ALA A 309 -24.27 16.38 14.43
C ALA A 309 -22.88 16.98 14.19
N ALA A 310 -22.36 17.73 15.18
CA ALA A 310 -21.01 18.27 15.11
C ALA A 310 -19.94 17.16 15.11
N TRP A 311 -20.13 16.10 15.92
CA TRP A 311 -19.26 14.93 15.93
C TRP A 311 -19.34 14.11 14.63
N GLU A 312 -20.54 13.91 14.08
CA GLU A 312 -20.72 13.25 12.77
C GLU A 312 -20.01 14.04 11.66
N GLN A 313 -20.18 15.36 11.62
CA GLN A 313 -19.52 16.22 10.65
C GLN A 313 -17.99 16.18 10.78
N LEU A 314 -17.48 16.17 12.02
CA LEU A 314 -16.05 16.10 12.28
C LEU A 314 -15.46 14.78 11.77
N LEU A 315 -16.09 13.66 12.10
CA LEU A 315 -15.61 12.34 11.70
C LEU A 315 -15.82 12.04 10.22
N ASP A 316 -16.82 12.65 9.58
CA ASP A 316 -17.22 12.36 8.19
C ASP A 316 -17.24 10.85 7.90
N PRO A 317 -18.05 10.07 8.62
CA PRO A 317 -17.97 8.61 8.58
C PRO A 317 -18.46 8.02 7.25
N GLY A 318 -18.94 8.82 6.30
CA GLY A 318 -19.48 8.33 5.02
C GLY A 318 -18.42 7.59 4.20
N SER A 319 -18.84 6.56 3.46
CA SER A 319 -17.94 5.85 2.54
C SER A 319 -17.40 6.79 1.46
N VAL A 320 -16.09 6.80 1.25
CA VAL A 320 -15.45 7.43 0.08
C VAL A 320 -15.79 6.68 -1.21
N GLY A 321 -16.11 7.40 -2.28
CA GLY A 321 -16.53 6.79 -3.55
C GLY A 321 -15.40 6.06 -4.27
N PRO A 322 -15.69 5.20 -5.26
CA PRO A 322 -14.68 4.51 -6.07
C PRO A 322 -13.66 5.44 -6.76
N GLY A 323 -14.01 6.71 -7.01
CA GLY A 323 -13.05 7.70 -7.51
C GLY A 323 -11.85 7.94 -6.58
N GLU A 324 -12.01 7.76 -5.27
CA GLU A 324 -10.91 7.77 -4.29
C GLU A 324 -9.89 6.68 -4.58
N PHE A 325 -10.38 5.47 -4.84
CA PHE A 325 -9.56 4.33 -5.20
C PHE A 325 -8.80 4.59 -6.50
N ALA A 326 -9.48 5.16 -7.51
CA ALA A 326 -8.83 5.56 -8.76
C ALA A 326 -7.70 6.59 -8.52
N ARG A 327 -7.89 7.54 -7.58
CA ARG A 327 -6.82 8.48 -7.19
C ARG A 327 -5.63 7.75 -6.55
N LEU A 328 -5.88 6.85 -5.60
CA LEU A 328 -4.84 6.03 -4.96
C LEU A 328 -4.07 5.19 -6.00
N MET A 329 -4.75 4.65 -7.01
CA MET A 329 -4.12 3.92 -8.10
C MET A 329 -3.21 4.82 -8.97
N LYS A 330 -3.65 6.05 -9.30
CA LYS A 330 -2.78 7.01 -10.00
C LYS A 330 -1.54 7.36 -9.17
N GLY A 331 -1.73 7.55 -7.87
CA GLY A 331 -0.64 7.85 -6.94
C GLY A 331 0.36 6.70 -6.79
N GLU A 332 -0.11 5.46 -6.61
CA GLU A 332 0.73 4.27 -6.55
C GLU A 332 1.53 4.07 -7.84
N TRP A 333 0.92 4.23 -9.01
CA TRP A 333 1.63 4.19 -10.29
C TRP A 333 2.75 5.24 -10.34
N SER A 334 2.46 6.47 -9.90
CA SER A 334 3.42 7.56 -9.85
C SER A 334 4.58 7.32 -8.87
N ILE A 335 4.36 6.56 -7.80
CA ILE A 335 5.40 6.22 -6.81
C ILE A 335 6.20 5.01 -7.27
N GLY A 336 5.53 3.93 -7.67
CA GLY A 336 6.18 2.69 -8.09
C GLY A 336 7.14 2.90 -9.26
N ARG A 337 6.79 3.79 -10.21
CA ARG A 337 7.69 4.18 -11.31
C ARG A 337 8.98 4.86 -10.85
N THR A 338 8.98 5.51 -9.68
CA THR A 338 10.17 6.15 -9.11
C THR A 338 11.25 5.14 -8.71
N TYR A 339 10.87 3.88 -8.48
CA TYR A 339 11.79 2.78 -8.24
C TYR A 339 12.00 1.93 -9.50
N LEU A 340 10.91 1.59 -10.20
CA LEU A 340 10.97 0.73 -11.37
C LEU A 340 11.82 1.30 -12.50
N LEU A 341 11.65 2.59 -12.85
CA LEU A 341 12.36 3.18 -13.99
C LEU A 341 13.87 3.27 -13.75
N PRO A 342 14.37 3.78 -12.61
CA PRO A 342 15.82 3.76 -12.35
C PRO A 342 16.42 2.34 -12.38
N MET A 343 15.70 1.33 -11.88
CA MET A 343 16.16 -0.07 -11.94
C MET A 343 16.28 -0.57 -13.37
N LEU A 344 15.30 -0.27 -14.22
CA LEU A 344 15.31 -0.66 -15.63
C LEU A 344 16.34 0.11 -16.47
N LEU A 345 16.74 1.30 -16.03
CA LEU A 345 17.76 2.11 -16.68
C LEU A 345 19.18 1.77 -16.20
N ASN A 346 19.30 0.93 -15.17
CA ASN A 346 20.56 0.50 -14.59
C ASN A 346 21.20 -0.62 -15.41
N THR A 347 21.87 -0.27 -16.52
CA THR A 347 22.57 -1.23 -17.39
C THR A 347 23.74 -1.96 -16.74
N GLU A 348 24.14 -1.54 -15.54
CA GLU A 348 25.17 -2.20 -14.73
C GLU A 348 24.58 -3.29 -13.81
N ASP A 349 23.24 -3.36 -13.67
CA ASP A 349 22.59 -4.45 -12.94
C ASP A 349 22.74 -5.77 -13.72
N PRO A 350 23.41 -6.80 -13.14
CA PRO A 350 23.61 -8.08 -13.81
C PRO A 350 22.29 -8.84 -14.07
N ASN A 351 21.23 -8.48 -13.34
CA ASN A 351 19.90 -9.08 -13.42
C ASN A 351 18.92 -8.20 -14.22
N LEU A 352 19.40 -7.19 -14.95
CA LEU A 352 18.56 -6.34 -15.79
C LEU A 352 17.83 -7.18 -16.87
N PRO A 353 16.49 -7.18 -16.89
CA PRO A 353 15.71 -7.86 -17.92
C PRO A 353 15.83 -7.16 -19.28
N ARG A 354 15.72 -7.95 -20.36
CA ARG A 354 15.92 -7.45 -21.75
C ARG A 354 14.72 -6.66 -22.29
N ASP A 355 13.54 -6.92 -21.76
CA ASP A 355 12.23 -6.47 -22.21
C ASP A 355 11.61 -5.45 -21.23
N GLY A 356 12.46 -4.62 -20.61
CA GLY A 356 12.05 -3.65 -19.59
C GLY A 356 10.94 -2.67 -20.04
N GLY A 357 10.91 -2.30 -21.32
CA GLY A 357 9.84 -1.46 -21.88
C GLY A 357 8.48 -2.14 -21.85
N ASP A 358 8.42 -3.45 -22.15
CA ASP A 358 7.17 -4.23 -22.12
C ASP A 358 6.66 -4.38 -20.69
N LEU A 359 7.54 -4.57 -19.71
CA LEU A 359 7.16 -4.58 -18.29
C LEU A 359 6.51 -3.25 -17.86
N VAL A 360 7.07 -2.12 -18.27
CA VAL A 360 6.53 -0.80 -17.96
C VAL A 360 5.16 -0.59 -18.64
N ASP A 361 4.99 -1.10 -19.86
CA ASP A 361 3.71 -1.05 -20.57
C ASP A 361 2.64 -1.88 -19.84
N VAL A 362 2.95 -3.12 -19.48
CA VAL A 362 2.08 -4.00 -18.66
C VAL A 362 1.71 -3.35 -17.33
N TYR A 363 2.70 -2.81 -16.61
CA TYR A 363 2.50 -2.08 -15.37
C TYR A 363 1.54 -0.90 -15.55
N SER A 364 1.80 -0.02 -16.52
CA SER A 364 1.01 1.18 -16.74
C SER A 364 -0.40 0.86 -17.25
N MET A 365 -0.56 -0.13 -18.14
CA MET A 365 -1.87 -0.55 -18.63
C MET A 365 -2.74 -1.13 -17.52
N TRP A 366 -2.15 -1.89 -16.59
CA TRP A 366 -2.89 -2.44 -15.46
C TRP A 366 -3.45 -1.33 -14.57
N PHE A 367 -2.62 -0.34 -14.22
CA PHE A 367 -3.09 0.84 -13.47
C PHE A 367 -4.15 1.62 -14.24
N LEU A 368 -3.94 1.89 -15.52
CA LEU A 368 -4.90 2.61 -16.37
C LEU A 368 -6.26 1.92 -16.43
N ARG A 369 -6.28 0.60 -16.58
CA ARG A 369 -7.51 -0.19 -16.61
C ARG A 369 -8.29 -0.04 -15.30
N ASN A 370 -7.60 -0.19 -14.16
CA ASN A 370 -8.24 -0.06 -12.86
C ASN A 370 -8.71 1.38 -12.60
N VAL A 371 -7.90 2.39 -12.91
CA VAL A 371 -8.30 3.80 -12.81
C VAL A 371 -9.60 4.05 -13.57
N ARG A 372 -9.68 3.63 -14.84
CA ARG A 372 -10.88 3.83 -15.67
C ARG A 372 -12.11 3.10 -15.12
N SER A 373 -11.94 1.87 -14.62
CA SER A 373 -13.05 1.10 -14.04
C SER A 373 -13.62 1.76 -12.79
N TYR A 374 -12.80 2.41 -11.97
CA TYR A 374 -13.20 2.96 -10.68
C TYR A 374 -13.58 4.45 -10.73
N GLU A 375 -13.03 5.24 -11.67
CA GLU A 375 -13.26 6.70 -11.73
C GLU A 375 -14.73 7.08 -11.98
N SER A 376 -15.47 6.25 -12.73
CA SER A 376 -16.90 6.46 -13.01
C SER A 376 -17.86 5.55 -12.24
N ALA A 377 -17.34 4.64 -11.40
CA ALA A 377 -18.16 3.67 -10.68
C ALA A 377 -18.85 4.31 -9.46
N VAL A 378 -19.99 3.74 -9.07
CA VAL A 378 -20.62 4.02 -7.78
C VAL A 378 -20.35 2.89 -6.79
N LEU A 379 -20.56 3.13 -5.49
CA LEU A 379 -20.27 2.14 -4.44
C LEU A 379 -21.00 0.79 -4.66
N SER A 380 -22.22 0.83 -5.18
CA SER A 380 -23.00 -0.38 -5.48
C SER A 380 -22.45 -1.20 -6.64
N ASP A 381 -21.54 -0.64 -7.45
CA ASP A 381 -20.91 -1.37 -8.55
C ASP A 381 -19.73 -2.22 -8.07
N LEU A 382 -19.14 -1.90 -6.90
CA LEU A 382 -17.91 -2.52 -6.40
C LEU A 382 -17.95 -4.06 -6.41
N PRO A 383 -19.03 -4.74 -5.96
CA PRO A 383 -19.08 -6.21 -5.99
C PRO A 383 -18.99 -6.81 -7.39
N GLN A 384 -19.27 -6.02 -8.43
CA GLN A 384 -19.25 -6.43 -9.84
C GLN A 384 -17.99 -5.97 -10.58
N LEU A 385 -17.21 -5.04 -10.00
CA LEU A 385 -15.94 -4.63 -10.60
C LEU A 385 -14.94 -5.78 -10.49
N SER A 386 -14.44 -6.22 -11.64
CA SER A 386 -13.40 -7.24 -11.68
C SER A 386 -12.04 -6.59 -11.45
N TRP A 387 -11.39 -6.98 -10.35
CA TRP A 387 -9.95 -6.77 -10.19
C TRP A 387 -9.21 -7.77 -11.05
N THR A 388 -9.02 -7.43 -12.32
CA THR A 388 -8.19 -8.26 -13.18
C THR A 388 -6.73 -8.00 -12.80
N GLY A 389 -5.97 -9.06 -12.53
CA GLY A 389 -4.51 -8.99 -12.50
C GLY A 389 -3.95 -8.43 -13.83
N PRO A 390 -2.62 -8.35 -13.99
CA PRO A 390 -2.00 -7.75 -15.17
C PRO A 390 -2.32 -8.47 -16.51
N GLY A 391 -3.09 -9.55 -16.49
CA GLY A 391 -3.41 -10.37 -17.67
C GLY A 391 -2.36 -11.45 -17.88
N SER A 392 -2.26 -11.95 -19.12
CA SER A 392 -1.18 -12.88 -19.49
C SER A 392 0.15 -12.12 -19.53
N LEU A 393 1.15 -12.69 -18.85
CA LEU A 393 2.54 -12.22 -18.84
C LEU A 393 3.43 -13.07 -19.75
N ASP A 394 2.84 -13.95 -20.59
CA ASP A 394 3.57 -14.95 -21.38
C ASP A 394 4.50 -14.34 -22.43
N HIS A 395 4.25 -13.08 -22.80
CA HIS A 395 5.07 -12.30 -23.73
C HIS A 395 6.31 -11.68 -23.07
N LEU A 396 6.33 -11.58 -21.73
CA LEU A 396 7.49 -11.09 -20.98
C LEU A 396 8.54 -12.20 -20.84
N SER A 397 9.81 -11.82 -20.75
CA SER A 397 10.86 -12.73 -20.33
C SER A 397 10.60 -13.22 -18.90
N ARG A 398 11.11 -14.40 -18.55
CA ARG A 398 10.93 -14.97 -17.20
C ARG A 398 11.36 -14.01 -16.09
N ALA A 399 12.45 -13.26 -16.29
CA ALA A 399 12.91 -12.28 -15.30
C ALA A 399 11.90 -11.14 -15.10
N ASN A 400 11.26 -10.68 -16.19
CA ASN A 400 10.19 -9.69 -16.11
C ASN A 400 8.87 -10.26 -15.60
N GLN A 401 8.58 -11.55 -15.83
CA GLN A 401 7.44 -12.23 -15.18
C GLN A 401 7.63 -12.25 -13.66
N ASP A 402 8.84 -12.55 -13.18
CA ASP A 402 9.17 -12.51 -11.74
C ASP A 402 9.07 -11.08 -11.19
N ALA A 403 9.60 -10.09 -11.91
CA ALA A 403 9.49 -8.68 -11.52
C ALA A 403 8.02 -8.19 -11.51
N ALA A 404 7.22 -8.55 -12.52
CA ALA A 404 5.79 -8.28 -12.55
C ALA A 404 5.09 -8.93 -11.36
N ALA A 405 5.38 -10.20 -11.06
CA ALA A 405 4.82 -10.88 -9.90
C ALA A 405 5.10 -10.11 -8.61
N ALA A 406 6.33 -9.59 -8.44
CA ALA A 406 6.72 -8.74 -7.31
C ALA A 406 5.96 -7.39 -7.27
N LEU A 407 5.82 -6.72 -8.42
CA LEU A 407 5.12 -5.43 -8.53
C LEU A 407 3.63 -5.51 -8.21
N PHE A 408 2.99 -6.65 -8.45
CA PHE A 408 1.55 -6.84 -8.20
C PHE A 408 1.24 -7.65 -6.94
N VAL A 409 2.24 -7.97 -6.10
CA VAL A 409 2.01 -8.68 -4.83
C VAL A 409 1.03 -7.90 -3.97
N GLY A 410 0.02 -8.59 -3.44
CA GLY A 410 -0.90 -8.02 -2.45
C GLY A 410 -1.95 -7.06 -3.04
N ALA A 411 -1.94 -6.80 -4.35
CA ALA A 411 -2.89 -5.89 -5.01
C ALA A 411 -4.36 -6.28 -4.77
N ASP A 412 -4.71 -7.56 -4.92
CA ASP A 412 -6.09 -8.05 -4.67
C ASP A 412 -6.45 -8.04 -3.18
N SER A 413 -5.50 -8.41 -2.31
CA SER A 413 -5.67 -8.29 -0.86
C SER A 413 -5.90 -6.85 -0.43
N TRP A 414 -5.20 -5.90 -1.05
CA TRP A 414 -5.34 -4.48 -0.78
C TRP A 414 -6.72 -3.97 -1.20
N ARG A 415 -7.18 -4.30 -2.41
CA ARG A 415 -8.55 -3.97 -2.84
C ARG A 415 -9.60 -4.53 -1.89
N THR A 416 -9.48 -5.80 -1.51
CA THR A 416 -10.42 -6.43 -0.56
C THR A 416 -10.41 -5.71 0.78
N GLY A 417 -9.24 -5.28 1.25
CA GLY A 417 -9.09 -4.44 2.44
C GLY A 417 -9.78 -3.09 2.32
N TRP A 418 -9.63 -2.43 1.17
CA TRP A 418 -10.30 -1.16 0.88
C TRP A 418 -11.84 -1.31 0.82
N GLU A 419 -12.36 -2.33 0.13
CA GLU A 419 -13.81 -2.61 0.08
C GLU A 419 -14.37 -2.88 1.48
N ARG A 420 -13.66 -3.70 2.28
CA ARG A 420 -14.01 -3.90 3.69
C ARG A 420 -14.07 -2.58 4.45
N TYR A 421 -13.08 -1.71 4.24
CA TYR A 421 -13.02 -0.41 4.90
C TYR A 421 -14.20 0.50 4.51
N GLN A 422 -14.66 0.47 3.26
CA GLN A 422 -15.88 1.18 2.84
C GLN A 422 -17.12 0.74 3.63
N SER A 423 -17.27 -0.57 3.87
CA SER A 423 -18.35 -1.13 4.68
C SER A 423 -18.23 -0.79 6.17
N VAL A 424 -17.00 -0.71 6.70
CA VAL A 424 -16.74 -0.24 8.08
C VAL A 424 -17.20 1.21 8.25
N ARG A 425 -16.78 2.10 7.34
CA ARG A 425 -17.22 3.51 7.33
C ARG A 425 -18.73 3.65 7.24
N ALA A 426 -19.37 2.92 6.32
CA ALA A 426 -20.82 2.92 6.20
C ALA A 426 -21.54 2.49 7.49
N MET A 427 -20.99 1.52 8.22
CA MET A 427 -21.52 1.11 9.51
C MET A 427 -21.31 2.18 10.60
N GLU A 428 -20.20 2.92 10.56
CA GLU A 428 -19.98 4.08 11.45
C GLU A 428 -20.96 5.23 11.15
N ALA A 429 -21.29 5.48 9.87
CA ALA A 429 -22.34 6.43 9.52
C ALA A 429 -23.72 5.95 10.01
N ALA A 430 -24.00 4.65 9.90
CA ALA A 430 -25.21 4.05 10.45
C ALA A 430 -25.28 4.17 11.99
N ALA A 431 -24.14 4.08 12.68
CA ALA A 431 -24.05 4.33 14.11
C ALA A 431 -24.49 5.75 14.48
N PHE A 432 -24.01 6.78 13.77
CA PHE A 432 -24.46 8.16 14.00
C PHE A 432 -25.95 8.36 13.68
N ALA A 433 -26.46 7.74 12.62
CA ALA A 433 -27.89 7.77 12.30
C ALA A 433 -28.73 7.23 13.48
N ILE A 434 -28.34 6.09 14.06
CA ILE A 434 -29.00 5.51 15.24
C ILE A 434 -28.92 6.44 16.45
N LEU A 435 -27.73 7.00 16.73
CA LEU A 435 -27.53 7.92 17.85
C LEU A 435 -28.41 9.16 17.74
N GLN A 436 -28.70 9.63 16.53
CA GLN A 436 -29.58 10.76 16.25
C GLN A 436 -31.07 10.37 16.12
N GLY A 437 -31.43 9.11 16.37
CA GLY A 437 -32.82 8.64 16.27
C GLY A 437 -33.35 8.51 14.83
N LYS A 438 -32.47 8.48 13.83
CA LYS A 438 -32.81 8.26 12.43
C LYS A 438 -32.92 6.75 12.14
N PRO A 439 -33.63 6.34 11.07
CA PRO A 439 -33.62 4.96 10.60
C PRO A 439 -32.20 4.48 10.28
N VAL A 440 -31.92 3.20 10.55
CA VAL A 440 -30.63 2.58 10.19
C VAL A 440 -30.53 2.54 8.66
N PRO A 441 -29.53 3.22 8.05
CA PRO A 441 -29.34 3.15 6.61
C PRO A 441 -28.90 1.73 6.21
N LYS A 442 -29.03 1.43 4.91
CA LYS A 442 -28.46 0.20 4.34
C LYS A 442 -26.99 0.42 4.01
N ASP A 443 -26.25 -0.69 3.95
CA ASP A 443 -24.89 -0.67 3.44
C ASP A 443 -24.87 -0.19 1.97
N PRO A 444 -24.05 0.81 1.61
CA PRO A 444 -24.06 1.40 0.27
C PRO A 444 -23.34 0.54 -0.78
N VAL A 445 -22.55 -0.45 -0.36
CA VAL A 445 -21.78 -1.33 -1.26
C VAL A 445 -22.64 -2.52 -1.69
N TYR A 446 -23.29 -3.19 -0.74
CA TYR A 446 -24.08 -4.39 -0.99
C TYR A 446 -25.59 -4.18 -0.93
N GLY A 447 -26.07 -3.02 -0.45
CA GLY A 447 -27.50 -2.76 -0.28
C GLY A 447 -28.16 -3.54 0.87
N GLU A 448 -27.33 -4.19 1.71
CA GLU A 448 -27.76 -5.06 2.80
C GLU A 448 -28.10 -4.27 4.07
N SER A 449 -28.99 -4.81 4.90
CA SER A 449 -29.42 -4.12 6.13
C SER A 449 -28.55 -4.51 7.32
N TYR A 450 -28.05 -3.52 8.07
CA TYR A 450 -27.35 -3.76 9.34
C TYR A 450 -28.30 -4.35 10.40
N ARG A 451 -27.74 -5.08 11.36
CA ARG A 451 -28.50 -5.63 12.50
C ARG A 451 -28.29 -4.72 13.72
N TRP A 452 -29.34 -4.01 14.12
CA TRP A 452 -29.33 -3.17 15.31
C TRP A 452 -30.12 -3.84 16.45
N ASP A 453 -29.47 -4.04 17.59
CA ASP A 453 -30.12 -4.48 18.83
C ASP A 453 -30.24 -3.29 19.82
N PRO A 454 -31.45 -2.73 20.03
CA PRO A 454 -31.63 -1.61 20.94
C PRO A 454 -31.46 -1.97 22.42
N GLN A 455 -31.53 -3.25 22.81
CA GLN A 455 -31.38 -3.68 24.20
C GLN A 455 -29.91 -3.72 24.60
N THR A 456 -29.07 -4.36 23.79
CA THR A 456 -27.62 -4.44 24.01
C THR A 456 -26.88 -3.22 23.45
N ARG A 457 -27.55 -2.39 22.66
CA ARG A 457 -26.99 -1.25 21.91
C ARG A 457 -25.84 -1.65 20.99
N VAL A 458 -25.93 -2.83 20.39
CA VAL A 458 -24.92 -3.35 19.46
C VAL A 458 -25.43 -3.21 18.03
N LEU A 459 -24.65 -2.55 17.19
CA LEU A 459 -24.78 -2.51 15.74
C LEU A 459 -23.83 -3.54 15.14
N SER A 460 -24.36 -4.50 14.38
CA SER A 460 -23.59 -5.55 13.72
C SER A 460 -23.70 -5.47 12.19
N PRO A 461 -22.68 -5.94 11.45
CA PRO A 461 -22.76 -6.08 10.00
C PRO A 461 -23.91 -7.02 9.59
N PRO A 462 -24.39 -6.95 8.33
CA PRO A 462 -25.36 -7.90 7.76
C PRO A 462 -24.96 -9.37 7.93
N ASP A 463 -25.93 -10.30 7.97
CA ASP A 463 -25.66 -11.75 8.08
C ASP A 463 -25.57 -12.44 6.73
N THR A 464 -24.69 -11.95 5.86
CA THR A 464 -24.50 -12.54 4.53
C THR A 464 -23.12 -13.17 4.40
N GLU A 465 -22.94 -14.02 3.40
CA GLU A 465 -21.66 -14.67 3.14
C GLU A 465 -20.54 -13.65 2.91
N ALA A 466 -20.82 -12.58 2.16
CA ALA A 466 -19.89 -11.49 1.90
C ALA A 466 -19.37 -10.85 3.20
N PHE A 467 -20.27 -10.45 4.11
CA PHE A 467 -19.88 -9.81 5.37
C PHE A 467 -19.21 -10.75 6.36
N ARG A 468 -19.57 -12.05 6.35
CA ARG A 468 -18.85 -13.07 7.14
C ARG A 468 -17.39 -13.22 6.71
N GLY A 469 -17.10 -13.09 5.41
CA GLY A 469 -15.74 -13.07 4.87
C GLY A 469 -14.93 -11.84 5.28
N MET A 470 -15.57 -10.68 5.41
CA MET A 470 -14.91 -9.41 5.77
C MET A 470 -14.47 -9.33 7.23
N LYS A 471 -15.08 -10.09 8.13
CA LYS A 471 -14.76 -10.05 9.58
C LYS A 471 -14.84 -8.63 10.16
N ILE A 472 -15.92 -7.90 9.86
CA ILE A 472 -16.19 -6.58 10.45
C ILE A 472 -16.68 -6.78 11.89
N ASP A 473 -16.04 -6.11 12.85
CA ASP A 473 -16.40 -6.19 14.25
C ASP A 473 -17.67 -5.36 14.53
N PRO A 474 -18.62 -5.85 15.35
CA PRO A 474 -19.75 -5.04 15.81
C PRO A 474 -19.31 -3.81 16.60
N VAL A 475 -20.15 -2.77 16.59
CA VAL A 475 -19.93 -1.52 17.34
C VAL A 475 -21.00 -1.37 18.42
N THR A 476 -20.56 -1.12 19.66
CA THR A 476 -21.46 -0.80 20.78
C THR A 476 -21.66 0.71 20.85
N LEU A 477 -22.91 1.17 20.86
CA LEU A 477 -23.23 2.60 20.83
C LEU A 477 -23.49 3.17 22.23
N PRO A 478 -22.94 4.36 22.56
CA PRO A 478 -23.18 5.03 23.84
C PRO A 478 -24.65 5.40 24.05
N LYS A 479 -25.04 5.60 25.30
CA LYS A 479 -26.36 6.10 25.70
C LYS A 479 -26.24 7.56 26.12
N PHE A 480 -27.06 8.44 25.56
CA PHE A 480 -27.11 9.87 25.88
C PHE A 480 -28.38 10.25 26.62
#